data_AF-A0A3D8ULK2-F1
#
_entry.id   AF-A0A3D8ULK2-F1
#
_cell.length_a   1.000
_cell.length_b   1.000
_cell.length_c   1.000
_cell.angle_alpha   90.00
_cell.angle_beta   90.00
_cell.angle_gamma   90.00
#
_symmetry.space_group_name_H-M   'P 1'
#
loop_
_entity.id
_entity.type
_entity.pdbx_description
1 polymer ?
#
loop_
_entity_poly.entity_id
_entity_poly.type
_entity_poly.pdbx_seq_one_letter_code
_entity_poly.pdbx_strand_id
1 'polypeptide(L)'
;MATVNFEDFYEVPNLNFDISKLKDDLEKILKLKKFNTPGVTHFGAIPLNQIPNDKNSIEGSNIRGKYWTIADETGKEVSRDVDIDESKYTQLIPEFENTYFAEVYKVLSKRFKLGRVRLLLKEPRSTLSWHKDPECRLHVPIITNKGCSMVIENVAKHLPADGKVWITNNTKYHNFFNGGEQARIHLVACVLESPFKN
;
A
#
# COMPACT_ATOMS: atom_id res chain seq x y z
N MET A 1 -16.52 24.60 -15.16
CA MET A 1 -15.45 23.58 -15.09
C MET A 1 -15.72 22.75 -13.84
N ALA A 2 -15.69 21.42 -13.92
CA ALA A 2 -15.81 20.60 -12.73
C ALA A 2 -14.60 20.87 -11.81
N THR A 3 -14.84 21.33 -10.60
CA THR A 3 -13.80 21.47 -9.57
C THR A 3 -13.31 20.08 -9.18
N VAL A 4 -12.03 19.81 -9.43
CA VAL A 4 -11.38 18.56 -9.00
C VAL A 4 -11.27 18.59 -7.47
N ASN A 5 -11.88 17.60 -6.82
CA ASN A 5 -11.89 17.47 -5.37
C ASN A 5 -10.91 16.37 -4.94
N PHE A 6 -10.11 16.59 -3.90
CA PHE A 6 -9.13 15.62 -3.39
C PHE A 6 -9.53 15.03 -2.03
N GLU A 7 -10.81 15.05 -1.68
CA GLU A 7 -11.36 14.53 -0.41
C GLU A 7 -10.96 13.08 -0.09
N ASP A 8 -10.73 12.24 -1.11
CA ASP A 8 -10.30 10.84 -0.94
C ASP A 8 -8.78 10.65 -0.73
N PHE A 9 -8.05 11.76 -0.62
CA PHE A 9 -6.61 11.80 -0.37
C PHE A 9 -6.32 12.63 0.89
N TYR A 10 -6.04 11.95 1.99
CA TYR A 10 -5.72 12.58 3.27
C TYR A 10 -4.21 12.62 3.50
N GLU A 11 -3.61 13.81 3.53
CA GLU A 11 -2.23 14.00 4.00
C GLU A 11 -2.25 14.00 5.54
N VAL A 12 -1.50 13.10 6.17
CA VAL A 12 -1.43 13.02 7.64
C VAL A 12 -0.65 14.21 8.18
N PRO A 13 -1.26 15.09 8.99
CA PRO A 13 -0.58 16.26 9.50
C PRO A 13 0.48 15.89 10.54
N ASN A 14 1.54 16.72 10.61
CA ASN A 14 2.59 16.61 11.61
C ASN A 14 3.24 15.22 11.66
N LEU A 15 3.42 14.59 10.50
CA LEU A 15 4.12 13.31 10.34
C LEU A 15 4.99 13.34 9.09
N ASN A 16 6.29 13.16 9.26
CA ASN A 16 7.23 13.07 8.16
C ASN A 16 8.37 12.11 8.56
N PHE A 17 8.74 11.21 7.68
CA PHE A 17 9.83 10.24 7.85
C PHE A 17 11.04 10.59 6.99
N ASP A 18 12.23 10.25 7.46
CA ASP A 18 13.47 10.44 6.73
C ASP A 18 13.53 9.52 5.50
N ILE A 19 13.36 10.12 4.31
CA ILE A 19 13.37 9.40 3.03
C ILE A 19 14.74 8.79 2.71
N SER A 20 15.82 9.43 3.13
CA SER A 20 17.17 8.90 2.88
C SER A 20 17.36 7.60 3.66
N LYS A 21 17.00 7.58 4.94
CA LYS A 21 17.03 6.35 5.77
C LYS A 21 16.12 5.25 5.23
N LEU A 22 14.92 5.61 4.77
CA LEU A 22 13.99 4.66 4.14
C LEU A 22 14.58 4.02 2.88
N LYS A 23 15.28 4.80 2.04
CA LYS A 23 15.95 4.29 0.83
C LYS A 23 17.14 3.40 1.18
N ASP A 24 17.98 3.83 2.13
CA ASP A 24 19.16 3.08 2.56
C ASP A 24 18.76 1.69 3.11
N ASP A 25 17.71 1.63 3.94
CA ASP A 25 17.23 0.35 4.47
C ASP A 25 16.44 -0.46 3.45
N LEU A 26 15.73 0.19 2.52
CA LEU A 26 15.13 -0.52 1.39
C LEU A 26 16.20 -1.26 0.59
N GLU A 27 17.34 -0.63 0.28
CA GLU A 27 18.44 -1.29 -0.42
C GLU A 27 18.99 -2.51 0.34
N LYS A 28 19.10 -2.43 1.67
CA LYS A 28 19.51 -3.56 2.51
C LYS A 28 18.50 -4.70 2.45
N ILE A 29 17.20 -4.38 2.58
CA ILE A 29 16.12 -5.36 2.54
C ILE A 29 16.06 -6.05 1.16
N LEU A 30 16.23 -5.31 0.07
CA LEU A 30 16.20 -5.88 -1.29
C LEU A 30 17.38 -6.81 -1.59
N LYS A 31 18.48 -6.73 -0.83
CA LYS A 31 19.58 -7.71 -0.90
C LYS A 31 19.24 -9.02 -0.19
N LEU A 32 18.33 -8.98 0.79
CA LEU A 32 17.95 -10.13 1.63
C LEU A 32 16.67 -10.81 1.17
N LYS A 33 15.71 -10.04 0.65
CA LYS A 33 14.37 -10.50 0.26
C LYS A 33 14.03 -10.06 -1.16
N LYS A 34 13.34 -10.96 -1.88
CA LYS A 34 12.73 -10.66 -3.17
C LYS A 34 11.26 -10.31 -2.97
N PHE A 35 10.71 -9.51 -3.88
CA PHE A 35 9.27 -9.30 -3.93
C PHE A 35 8.55 -10.59 -4.30
N ASN A 36 7.50 -10.94 -3.55
CA ASN A 36 6.58 -12.00 -3.92
C ASN A 36 5.51 -11.43 -4.87
N THR A 37 5.29 -12.10 -6.01
CA THR A 37 4.31 -11.72 -7.03
C THR A 37 3.16 -12.74 -7.02
N PRO A 38 2.12 -12.58 -6.16
CA PRO A 38 1.08 -13.59 -5.94
C PRO A 38 0.09 -13.68 -7.12
N GLY A 39 0.59 -14.14 -8.28
CA GLY A 39 -0.18 -14.30 -9.53
C GLY A 39 -0.57 -13.00 -10.22
N VAL A 40 0.04 -11.86 -9.85
CA VAL A 40 -0.26 -10.54 -10.43
C VAL A 40 0.99 -10.03 -11.16
N THR A 41 0.84 -9.70 -12.44
CA THR A 41 1.93 -9.15 -13.25
C THR A 41 2.27 -7.73 -12.81
N HIS A 42 3.55 -7.37 -12.90
CA HIS A 42 4.05 -6.02 -12.60
C HIS A 42 3.79 -5.51 -11.17
N PHE A 43 3.47 -6.42 -10.25
CA PHE A 43 3.18 -6.16 -8.85
C PHE A 43 3.99 -7.10 -7.98
N GLY A 44 4.53 -6.57 -6.88
CA GLY A 44 5.22 -7.38 -5.90
C GLY A 44 5.03 -6.84 -4.49
N ALA A 45 5.10 -7.72 -3.49
CA ALA A 45 5.03 -7.34 -2.10
C ALA A 45 6.14 -7.98 -1.27
N ILE A 46 6.67 -7.23 -0.30
CA ILE A 46 7.47 -7.75 0.82
C ILE A 46 6.70 -7.42 2.10
N PRO A 47 6.13 -8.43 2.78
CA PRO A 47 5.48 -8.23 4.08
C PRO A 47 6.45 -7.67 5.12
N LEU A 48 5.95 -6.74 5.93
CA LEU A 48 6.69 -6.08 7.01
C LEU A 48 6.26 -6.61 8.39
N ASN A 49 4.97 -6.95 8.53
CA ASN A 49 4.41 -7.59 9.72
C ASN A 49 3.68 -8.89 9.36
N GLN A 50 3.42 -9.69 10.38
CA GLN A 50 2.74 -10.98 10.30
C GLN A 50 1.80 -11.17 11.50
N ILE A 51 0.95 -12.19 11.42
CA ILE A 51 0.22 -12.68 12.58
C ILE A 51 1.22 -13.35 13.53
N PRO A 52 1.21 -13.03 14.84
CA PRO A 52 2.12 -13.64 15.81
C PRO A 52 2.11 -15.17 15.73
N ASN A 53 3.30 -15.76 15.58
CA ASN A 53 3.50 -17.21 15.48
C ASN A 53 2.87 -17.88 14.24
N ASP A 54 2.48 -17.13 13.22
CA ASP A 54 1.95 -17.67 11.97
C ASP A 54 2.68 -17.12 10.75
N LYS A 55 3.68 -17.88 10.28
CA LYS A 55 4.47 -17.54 9.08
C LYS A 55 3.67 -17.68 7.78
N ASN A 56 2.57 -18.43 7.77
CA ASN A 56 1.75 -18.58 6.55
C ASN A 56 0.89 -17.34 6.29
N SER A 57 0.71 -16.48 7.29
CA SER A 57 -0.01 -15.20 7.15
C SER A 57 0.64 -14.23 6.17
N ILE A 58 1.89 -14.46 5.76
CA ILE A 58 2.62 -13.58 4.84
C ILE A 58 2.89 -14.23 3.48
N GLU A 59 2.17 -15.31 3.15
CA GLU A 59 2.34 -16.08 1.93
C GLU A 59 1.08 -16.09 1.04
N GLY A 60 1.29 -16.27 -0.27
CA GLY A 60 0.21 -16.48 -1.24
C GLY A 60 -0.91 -15.42 -1.19
N SER A 61 -2.16 -15.89 -1.14
CA SER A 61 -3.36 -15.03 -1.05
C SER A 61 -3.38 -14.11 0.17
N ASN A 62 -2.73 -14.48 1.27
CA ASN A 62 -2.65 -13.63 2.47
C ASN A 62 -1.82 -12.37 2.24
N ILE A 63 -1.05 -12.31 1.15
CA ILE A 63 -0.35 -11.11 0.72
C ILE A 63 -1.30 -10.11 0.05
N ARG A 64 -2.42 -10.53 -0.56
CA ARG A 64 -3.32 -9.64 -1.31
C ARG A 64 -4.62 -9.38 -0.55
N GLY A 65 -5.30 -10.44 -0.11
CA GLY A 65 -6.60 -10.36 0.56
C GLY A 65 -7.74 -10.01 -0.38
N LYS A 66 -8.95 -9.93 0.17
CA LYS A 66 -10.19 -9.67 -0.56
C LYS A 66 -10.21 -8.30 -1.23
N TYR A 67 -10.79 -8.26 -2.43
CA TYR A 67 -11.07 -7.04 -3.17
C TYR A 67 -12.24 -7.30 -4.14
N TRP A 68 -12.81 -6.23 -4.67
CA TRP A 68 -13.88 -6.30 -5.66
C TRP A 68 -13.45 -5.62 -6.96
N THR A 69 -13.80 -6.23 -8.09
CA THR A 69 -13.47 -5.72 -9.43
C THR A 69 -14.74 -5.52 -10.25
N ILE A 70 -14.72 -4.56 -11.18
CA ILE A 70 -15.61 -4.54 -12.34
C ILE A 70 -14.80 -5.16 -13.48
N ALA A 71 -15.09 -6.41 -13.81
CA ALA A 71 -14.16 -7.23 -14.60
C ALA A 71 -14.31 -7.06 -16.11
N ASP A 72 -15.51 -6.74 -16.58
CA ASP A 72 -15.89 -6.77 -17.98
C ASP A 72 -16.96 -5.72 -18.31
N GLU A 73 -17.38 -5.68 -19.57
CA GLU A 73 -18.36 -4.73 -20.11
C GLU A 73 -19.75 -4.81 -19.45
N THR A 74 -20.04 -5.87 -18.69
CA THR A 74 -21.33 -5.99 -17.99
C THR A 74 -21.45 -4.99 -16.84
N GLY A 75 -20.33 -4.44 -16.37
CA GLY A 75 -20.31 -3.50 -15.24
C GLY A 75 -20.59 -4.16 -13.89
N LYS A 76 -20.67 -5.49 -13.82
CA LYS A 76 -21.00 -6.20 -12.59
C LYS A 76 -19.79 -6.31 -11.65
N GLU A 77 -20.05 -6.01 -10.38
CA GLU A 77 -19.08 -6.17 -9.31
C GLU A 77 -18.89 -7.67 -8.98
N VAL A 78 -17.62 -8.09 -8.86
CA VAL A 78 -17.26 -9.46 -8.48
C VAL A 78 -16.21 -9.43 -7.38
N SER A 79 -16.45 -10.20 -6.31
CA SER A 79 -15.48 -10.42 -5.23
C SER A 79 -14.38 -11.37 -5.66
N ARG A 80 -13.15 -11.11 -5.22
CA ARG A 80 -11.96 -11.91 -5.48
C ARG A 80 -11.24 -12.25 -4.18
N ASP A 81 -10.49 -13.35 -4.19
CA ASP A 81 -9.59 -13.78 -3.10
C ASP A 81 -10.29 -14.10 -1.76
N VAL A 82 -9.52 -14.22 -0.68
CA VAL A 82 -9.97 -14.63 0.65
C VAL A 82 -10.18 -13.46 1.61
N ASP A 83 -11.14 -13.61 2.52
CA ASP A 83 -11.30 -12.71 3.67
C ASP A 83 -10.09 -12.81 4.61
N ILE A 84 -9.61 -11.66 5.09
CA ILE A 84 -8.46 -11.56 6.00
C ILE A 84 -8.88 -10.75 7.22
N ASP A 85 -8.59 -11.27 8.40
CA ASP A 85 -8.69 -10.52 9.64
C ASP A 85 -7.43 -9.67 9.83
N GLU A 86 -7.47 -8.47 9.27
CA GLU A 86 -6.37 -7.50 9.30
C GLU A 86 -5.91 -7.19 10.73
N SER A 87 -6.80 -7.26 11.73
CA SER A 87 -6.49 -6.91 13.12
C SER A 87 -5.48 -7.84 13.80
N LYS A 88 -5.23 -9.02 13.23
CA LYS A 88 -4.29 -10.01 13.76
C LYS A 88 -2.83 -9.72 13.39
N TYR A 89 -2.57 -8.90 12.38
CA TYR A 89 -1.22 -8.60 11.89
C TYR A 89 -0.53 -7.58 12.79
N THR A 90 0.15 -8.08 13.82
CA THR A 90 0.68 -7.25 14.91
C THR A 90 2.18 -7.43 15.17
N GLN A 91 2.78 -8.51 14.67
CA GLN A 91 4.20 -8.81 14.88
C GLN A 91 5.05 -8.29 13.73
N LEU A 92 6.02 -7.41 14.01
CA LEU A 92 7.04 -7.03 13.03
C LEU A 92 7.89 -8.25 12.66
N ILE A 93 8.23 -8.38 11.38
CA ILE A 93 9.10 -9.45 10.89
C ILE A 93 10.56 -9.18 11.32
N PRO A 94 11.30 -10.18 11.84
CA PRO A 94 12.64 -9.99 12.43
C PRO A 94 13.64 -9.24 11.54
N GLU A 95 13.58 -9.46 10.22
CA GLU A 95 14.46 -8.82 9.25
C GLU A 95 14.35 -7.29 9.22
N PHE A 96 13.25 -6.72 9.74
CA PHE A 96 13.04 -5.28 9.82
C PHE A 96 13.40 -4.67 11.17
N GLU A 97 13.63 -5.46 12.23
CA GLU A 97 13.82 -4.96 13.61
C GLU A 97 14.97 -3.96 13.74
N ASN A 98 16.06 -4.16 12.99
CA ASN A 98 17.25 -3.31 13.02
C ASN A 98 17.29 -2.29 11.86
N THR A 99 16.11 -1.86 11.40
CA THR A 99 15.96 -0.88 10.31
C THR A 99 15.08 0.29 10.75
N TYR A 100 15.17 1.40 10.04
CA TYR A 100 14.28 2.54 10.16
C TYR A 100 12.82 2.17 9.89
N PHE A 101 12.54 1.08 9.16
CA PHE A 101 11.18 0.56 9.03
C PHE A 101 10.57 0.12 10.37
N ALA A 102 11.37 -0.35 11.34
CA ALA A 102 10.87 -0.67 12.67
C ALA A 102 10.40 0.59 13.40
N GLU A 103 11.14 1.70 13.27
CA GLU A 103 10.75 3.00 13.82
C GLU A 103 9.47 3.52 13.15
N VAL A 104 9.40 3.46 11.82
CA VAL A 104 8.23 3.85 11.03
C VAL A 104 7.01 3.02 11.46
N TYR A 105 7.13 1.69 11.54
CA TYR A 105 6.06 0.81 12.00
C TYR A 105 5.60 1.18 13.41
N LYS A 106 6.53 1.36 14.35
CA LYS A 106 6.22 1.75 15.73
C LYS A 106 5.48 3.08 15.82
N VAL A 107 5.88 4.08 15.04
CA VAL A 107 5.24 5.40 15.02
C VAL A 107 3.84 5.32 14.41
N LEU A 108 3.68 4.62 13.28
CA LEU A 108 2.40 4.45 12.63
C LEU A 108 1.41 3.67 13.50
N SER A 109 1.83 2.55 14.09
CA SER A 109 0.99 1.72 14.97
C SER A 109 0.55 2.42 16.25
N LYS A 110 1.23 3.50 16.66
CA LYS A 110 0.79 4.35 17.78
C LYS A 110 -0.30 5.36 17.39
N ARG A 111 -0.34 5.77 16.12
CA ARG A 111 -1.31 6.76 15.61
C ARG A 111 -2.54 6.13 14.97
N PHE A 112 -2.40 4.92 14.43
CA PHE A 112 -3.43 4.28 13.64
C PHE A 112 -3.60 2.82 14.06
N LYS A 113 -4.83 2.33 13.96
CA LYS A 113 -5.12 0.91 14.03
C LYS A 113 -4.77 0.27 12.69
N LEU A 114 -3.60 -0.37 12.61
CA LEU A 114 -3.07 -0.96 11.38
C LEU A 114 -3.45 -2.43 11.24
N GLY A 115 -3.55 -2.87 9.99
CA GLY A 115 -3.52 -4.28 9.61
C GLY A 115 -2.18 -4.68 9.01
N ARG A 116 -2.22 -5.38 7.87
CA ARG A 116 -1.01 -5.74 7.10
C ARG A 116 -0.24 -4.50 6.67
N VAL A 117 1.06 -4.53 6.90
CA VAL A 117 2.05 -3.54 6.46
C VAL A 117 3.02 -4.23 5.50
N ARG A 118 3.23 -3.66 4.32
CA ARG A 118 3.98 -4.26 3.21
C ARG A 118 4.75 -3.19 2.44
N LEU A 119 5.90 -3.54 1.90
CA LEU A 119 6.51 -2.80 0.79
C LEU A 119 5.85 -3.28 -0.51
N LEU A 120 5.24 -2.36 -1.27
CA LEU A 120 4.57 -2.67 -2.53
C LEU A 120 5.33 -2.10 -3.72
N LEU A 121 5.74 -3.01 -4.62
CA LEU A 121 6.35 -2.73 -5.90
C LEU A 121 5.29 -2.59 -7.00
N LYS A 122 5.45 -1.56 -7.83
CA LYS A 122 4.85 -1.49 -9.17
C LYS A 122 5.95 -1.27 -10.21
N GLU A 123 6.05 -2.19 -11.16
CA GLU A 123 7.05 -2.10 -12.23
C GLU A 123 6.76 -0.93 -13.20
N PRO A 124 7.75 -0.49 -13.99
CA PRO A 124 7.55 0.51 -15.04
C PRO A 124 6.41 0.20 -16.01
N ARG A 125 5.85 1.24 -16.62
CA ARG A 125 4.85 1.17 -17.72
C ARG A 125 3.71 0.17 -17.48
N SER A 126 3.06 0.24 -16.32
CA SER A 126 2.07 -0.76 -15.93
C SER A 126 0.94 -0.20 -15.06
N THR A 127 -0.23 -0.83 -15.09
CA THR A 127 -1.43 -0.46 -14.28
C THR A 127 -1.89 -1.61 -13.37
N LEU A 128 -2.73 -1.34 -12.37
CA LEU A 128 -3.50 -2.38 -11.65
C LEU A 128 -4.90 -2.53 -12.27
N SER A 129 -5.67 -3.50 -11.77
CA SER A 129 -7.11 -3.59 -12.05
C SER A 129 -7.86 -2.40 -11.46
N TRP A 130 -9.02 -2.07 -12.03
CA TRP A 130 -9.99 -1.18 -11.41
C TRP A 130 -10.72 -1.94 -10.29
N HIS A 131 -10.49 -1.55 -9.03
CA HIS A 131 -10.97 -2.32 -7.88
C HIS A 131 -11.29 -1.45 -6.67
N LYS A 132 -11.99 -2.01 -5.69
CA LYS A 132 -12.09 -1.47 -4.33
C LYS A 132 -11.64 -2.50 -3.31
N ASP A 133 -11.10 -2.02 -2.21
CA ASP A 133 -10.62 -2.79 -1.06
C ASP A 133 -11.61 -2.70 0.12
N PRO A 134 -11.51 -3.59 1.12
CA PRO A 134 -12.34 -3.49 2.32
C PRO A 134 -11.92 -2.34 3.25
N GLU A 135 -10.63 -1.98 3.29
CA GLU A 135 -10.11 -0.90 4.13
C GLU A 135 -9.34 0.17 3.34
N CYS A 136 -9.23 1.37 3.94
CA CYS A 136 -8.34 2.41 3.44
C CYS A 136 -6.87 1.96 3.46
N ARG A 137 -6.04 2.58 2.62
CA ARG A 137 -4.60 2.30 2.57
C ARG A 137 -3.79 3.53 2.95
N LEU A 138 -2.89 3.35 3.91
CA LEU A 138 -1.85 4.32 4.22
C LEU A 138 -0.64 4.08 3.32
N HIS A 139 -0.04 5.13 2.81
CA HIS A 139 1.11 5.13 1.93
C HIS A 139 2.22 6.02 2.48
N VAL A 140 3.43 5.48 2.56
CA VAL A 140 4.68 6.23 2.68
C VAL A 140 5.49 6.00 1.40
N PRO A 141 5.52 6.97 0.46
CA PRO A 141 6.27 6.83 -0.78
C PRO A 141 7.79 6.82 -0.54
N ILE A 142 8.51 5.84 -1.12
CA ILE A 142 9.97 5.71 -0.95
C ILE A 142 10.68 5.93 -2.29
N ILE A 143 10.24 5.23 -3.33
CA ILE A 143 10.68 5.40 -4.72
C ILE A 143 9.43 5.64 -5.56
N THR A 144 9.38 6.78 -6.25
CA THR A 144 8.25 7.18 -7.10
C THR A 144 8.72 8.20 -8.14
N ASN A 145 7.91 8.46 -9.16
CA ASN A 145 8.19 9.44 -10.20
C ASN A 145 6.89 10.12 -10.64
N LYS A 146 6.96 11.26 -11.35
CA LYS A 146 5.78 12.04 -11.76
C LYS A 146 4.79 11.27 -12.66
N GLY A 147 5.22 10.18 -13.29
CA GLY A 147 4.36 9.27 -14.05
C GLY A 147 3.58 8.27 -13.19
N CYS A 148 3.79 8.23 -11.87
CA CYS A 148 3.01 7.43 -10.93
C CYS A 148 1.79 8.20 -10.44
N SER A 149 0.60 7.61 -10.53
CA SER A 149 -0.61 8.20 -9.95
C SER A 149 -1.53 7.17 -9.34
N MET A 150 -2.08 7.51 -8.18
CA MET A 150 -3.25 6.86 -7.60
C MET A 150 -4.48 7.54 -8.18
N VAL A 151 -5.40 6.75 -8.72
CA VAL A 151 -6.66 7.20 -9.28
C VAL A 151 -7.78 6.64 -8.41
N ILE A 152 -8.60 7.51 -7.83
CA ILE A 152 -9.78 7.12 -7.04
C ILE A 152 -10.97 7.82 -7.70
N GLU A 153 -11.96 7.03 -8.12
CA GLU A 153 -13.08 7.49 -8.93
C GLU A 153 -12.60 8.30 -10.15
N ASN A 154 -12.87 9.60 -10.19
CA ASN A 154 -12.50 10.50 -11.28
C ASN A 154 -11.27 11.38 -10.99
N VAL A 155 -10.54 11.12 -9.90
CA VAL A 155 -9.43 11.97 -9.43
C VAL A 155 -8.12 11.22 -9.46
N ALA A 156 -7.12 11.77 -10.15
CA ALA A 156 -5.76 11.24 -10.18
C ALA A 156 -4.81 12.13 -9.35
N LYS A 157 -3.99 11.51 -8.48
CA LYS A 157 -3.01 12.22 -7.66
C LYS A 157 -1.67 11.48 -7.61
N HIS A 158 -0.60 12.23 -7.85
CA HIS A 158 0.77 11.78 -7.57
C HIS A 158 1.09 11.93 -6.08
N LEU A 159 1.67 10.90 -5.48
CA LEU A 159 2.16 10.92 -4.09
C LEU A 159 3.70 10.97 -4.12
N PRO A 160 4.34 12.09 -3.72
CA PRO A 160 5.80 12.26 -3.80
C PRO A 160 6.54 11.53 -2.68
N ALA A 161 7.80 11.15 -2.93
CA ALA A 161 8.71 10.59 -1.93
C ALA A 161 9.43 11.70 -1.15
N ASP A 162 8.68 12.39 -0.29
CA ASP A 162 9.12 13.54 0.52
C ASP A 162 8.95 13.30 2.04
N GLY A 163 8.71 12.04 2.42
CA GLY A 163 8.61 11.59 3.81
C GLY A 163 7.21 11.70 4.38
N LYS A 164 6.31 12.37 3.67
CA LYS A 164 4.91 12.52 4.09
C LYS A 164 4.16 11.21 4.03
N VAL A 165 3.13 11.14 4.85
CA VAL A 165 2.24 10.01 4.95
C VAL A 165 0.88 10.38 4.37
N TRP A 166 0.37 9.53 3.50
CA TRP A 166 -0.92 9.70 2.86
C TRP A 166 -1.85 8.57 3.26
N ILE A 167 -3.13 8.84 3.47
CA ILE A 167 -4.16 7.80 3.52
C ILE A 167 -5.05 8.03 2.30
N THR A 168 -5.36 6.96 1.58
CA THR A 168 -6.22 6.96 0.40
C THR A 168 -7.48 6.16 0.67
N ASN A 169 -8.61 6.64 0.13
CA ASN A 169 -9.89 5.96 0.28
C ASN A 169 -10.04 4.80 -0.72
N ASN A 170 -9.37 3.69 -0.42
CA ASN A 170 -9.41 2.49 -1.26
C ASN A 170 -10.73 1.71 -1.14
N THR A 171 -11.65 2.12 -0.26
CA THR A 171 -13.02 1.54 -0.20
C THR A 171 -13.88 1.98 -1.39
N LYS A 172 -13.49 3.05 -2.07
CA LYS A 172 -14.00 3.45 -3.38
C LYS A 172 -13.26 2.77 -4.51
N TYR A 173 -13.85 2.79 -5.69
CA TYR A 173 -13.20 2.22 -6.86
C TYR A 173 -11.99 3.04 -7.26
N HIS A 174 -10.87 2.36 -7.45
CA HIS A 174 -9.57 2.98 -7.64
C HIS A 174 -8.63 2.10 -8.48
N ASN A 175 -7.51 2.72 -8.85
CA ASN A 175 -6.40 2.09 -9.54
C ASN A 175 -5.11 2.81 -9.16
N PHE A 176 -3.98 2.13 -9.35
CA PHE A 176 -2.67 2.75 -9.36
C PHE A 176 -1.92 2.36 -10.63
N PHE A 177 -1.40 3.36 -11.34
CA PHE A 177 -0.52 3.13 -12.48
C PHE A 177 0.86 3.76 -12.25
N ASN A 178 1.86 3.13 -12.87
CA ASN A 178 3.21 3.65 -13.03
C ASN A 178 3.49 3.80 -14.52
N GLY A 179 3.31 5.02 -15.04
CA GLY A 179 3.64 5.36 -16.42
C GLY A 179 5.12 5.69 -16.64
N GLY A 180 5.92 5.74 -15.57
CA GLY A 180 7.34 6.01 -15.65
C GLY A 180 8.17 4.78 -16.02
N GLU A 181 9.48 5.02 -16.19
CA GLU A 181 10.48 4.01 -16.55
C GLU A 181 11.24 3.44 -15.35
N GLN A 182 10.94 3.96 -14.15
CA GLN A 182 11.49 3.50 -12.88
C GLN A 182 10.44 2.72 -12.10
N ALA A 183 10.84 1.65 -11.43
CA ALA A 183 9.99 0.95 -10.46
C ALA A 183 9.51 1.92 -9.36
N ARG A 184 8.29 1.71 -8.87
CA ARG A 184 7.72 2.45 -7.75
C ARG A 184 7.60 1.54 -6.54
N ILE A 185 8.10 1.99 -5.39
CA ILE A 185 8.05 1.27 -4.12
C ILE A 185 7.52 2.19 -3.02
N HIS A 186 6.42 1.81 -2.40
CA HIS A 186 5.87 2.48 -1.21
C HIS A 186 5.77 1.48 -0.06
N LEU A 187 5.93 1.95 1.18
CA LEU A 187 5.37 1.24 2.33
C LEU A 187 3.86 1.50 2.37
N VAL A 188 3.09 0.43 2.48
CA VAL A 188 1.63 0.46 2.46
C VAL A 188 1.08 -0.30 3.65
N ALA A 189 0.09 0.27 4.33
CA ALA A 189 -0.59 -0.36 5.46
C ALA A 189 -2.11 -0.32 5.31
N CYS A 190 -2.79 -1.38 5.73
CA CYS A 190 -4.24 -1.37 5.91
C CYS A 190 -4.58 -0.49 7.12
N VAL A 191 -5.54 0.44 6.98
CA VAL A 191 -6.01 1.31 8.08
C VAL A 191 -7.42 0.89 8.47
N LEU A 192 -7.58 0.34 9.67
CA LEU A 192 -8.84 -0.29 10.11
C LEU A 192 -9.89 0.71 10.57
N GLU A 193 -9.50 1.98 10.76
CA GLU A 193 -10.38 3.08 11.12
C GLU A 193 -10.26 4.18 10.05
N SER A 194 -11.28 4.32 9.22
CA SER A 194 -11.28 5.28 8.11
C SER A 194 -11.17 6.71 8.63
N PRO A 195 -10.22 7.53 8.12
CA PRO A 195 -10.21 8.97 8.38
C PRO A 195 -11.23 9.74 7.52
N PHE A 196 -11.81 9.10 6.50
CA PHE A 196 -12.82 9.68 5.63
C PHE A 196 -14.20 9.49 6.27
N LYS A 197 -14.98 10.57 6.32
CA LYS A 197 -16.39 10.52 6.73
C LYS A 197 -17.20 9.88 5.62
N ASN A 198 -18.09 8.95 5.98
CA ASN A 198 -19.12 8.42 5.09
C ASN A 198 -20.16 9.49 4.77
#